data_AF-A0A838UTG8-F1
#
_entry.id   AF-A0A838UTG8-F1
#
_cell.length_a   1.000
_cell.length_b   1.000
_cell.length_c   1.000
_cell.angle_alpha   90.00
_cell.angle_beta   90.00
_cell.angle_gamma   90.00
#
_symmetry.space_group_name_H-M   'P 1'
#
loop_
_entity.id
_entity.type
_entity.pdbx_description
1 polymer ?
#
loop_
_entity_poly.entity_id
_entity_poly.type
_entity_poly.pdbx_seq_one_letter_code
_entity_poly.pdbx_strand_id
1 'polypeptide(L)'
;MQIRLETRSDGLQRLVTQGLSEFTQQEFALELLGDVTENEGNQVLRYIGDYVASSRQQIMANETMRYGWSTLHFAQDVGTDILTVEELAEPLSIGAETYVRGAVTAIGILRDQDETVKRNGMRAPGHHPHRSEKAVICRRVSPNLDWRVIVFDRVQARQDDQSGWFIGCGSSSHDHNDVNELATLHLVYLVDREPRTLSYLALPGESRVVFEQRRIIVFGPGEEEGHLDRS
;
A
#
# COMPACT_ATOMS: atom_id res chain seq x y z
N MET A 1 5.87 -16.19 19.00
CA MET A 1 6.31 -14.79 19.11
C MET A 1 5.38 -14.03 20.06
N GLN A 2 5.93 -13.28 21.01
CA GLN A 2 5.23 -12.29 21.83
C GLN A 2 5.65 -10.88 21.38
N ILE A 3 4.86 -9.86 21.71
CA ILE A 3 5.22 -8.45 21.50
C ILE A 3 5.04 -7.72 22.83
N ARG A 4 6.01 -6.88 23.18
CA ARG A 4 6.04 -6.15 24.45
C ARG A 4 6.18 -4.66 24.20
N LEU A 5 5.45 -3.88 24.97
CA LEU A 5 5.63 -2.43 25.01
C LEU A 5 6.81 -2.09 25.93
N GLU A 6 7.75 -1.31 25.41
CA GLU A 6 8.89 -0.76 26.13
C GLU A 6 8.84 0.77 26.11
N THR A 7 9.37 1.40 27.16
CA THR A 7 9.60 2.84 27.20
C THR A 7 11.11 3.09 27.27
N ARG A 8 11.64 3.82 26.29
CA ARG A 8 13.04 4.22 26.21
C ARG A 8 13.36 5.28 27.28
N SER A 9 14.65 5.50 27.51
CA SER A 9 15.13 6.50 28.48
C SER A 9 14.74 7.94 28.14
N ASP A 10 14.48 8.23 26.86
CA ASP A 10 13.98 9.52 26.36
C ASP A 10 12.44 9.65 26.44
N GLY A 11 11.76 8.64 27.00
CA GLY A 11 10.29 8.59 27.12
C GLY A 11 9.58 8.07 25.87
N LEU A 12 10.29 7.78 24.79
CA LEU A 12 9.69 7.24 23.57
C LEU A 12 9.22 5.79 23.78
N GLN A 13 7.98 5.49 23.37
CA GLN A 13 7.43 4.15 23.43
C GLN A 13 7.78 3.36 22.16
N ARG A 14 8.09 2.08 22.33
CA ARG A 14 8.31 1.14 21.21
C ARG A 14 7.74 -0.22 21.52
N LEU A 15 7.29 -0.93 20.49
CA LEU A 15 6.95 -2.34 20.57
C LEU A 15 8.16 -3.18 20.19
N VAL A 16 8.42 -4.25 20.92
CA VAL A 16 9.56 -5.15 20.66
C VAL A 16 9.07 -6.58 20.59
N THR A 17 9.43 -7.30 19.53
CA THR A 17 9.14 -8.73 19.42
C THR A 17 9.97 -9.53 20.40
N GLN A 18 9.47 -10.71 20.79
CA GLN A 18 10.21 -11.69 21.58
C GLN A 18 9.94 -13.12 21.14
N GLY A 19 11.00 -13.92 21.13
CA GLY A 19 11.01 -15.33 20.76
C GLY A 19 11.26 -15.57 19.27
N LEU A 20 11.74 -14.57 18.53
CA LEU A 20 12.17 -14.76 17.14
C LEU A 20 13.52 -15.49 17.03
N SER A 21 14.29 -15.53 18.13
CA SER A 21 15.51 -16.34 18.23
C SER A 21 15.27 -17.83 17.99
N GLU A 22 14.05 -18.35 18.23
CA GLU A 22 13.66 -19.73 17.86
C GLU A 22 13.73 -19.99 16.35
N PHE A 23 13.68 -18.92 15.55
CA PHE A 23 13.82 -18.92 14.09
C PHE A 23 15.19 -18.42 13.64
N THR A 24 16.15 -18.28 14.56
CA THR A 24 17.47 -17.66 14.32
C THR A 24 17.35 -16.21 13.82
N GLN A 25 16.27 -15.50 14.16
CA GLN A 25 16.02 -14.13 13.74
C GLN A 25 16.26 -13.16 14.91
N GLN A 26 16.92 -12.03 14.64
CA GLN A 26 17.02 -10.91 15.60
C GLN A 26 15.63 -10.37 15.93
N GLU A 27 15.44 -9.88 17.15
CA GLU A 27 14.17 -9.25 17.51
C GLU A 27 13.99 -7.92 16.77
N PHE A 28 12.74 -7.56 16.50
CA PHE A 28 12.38 -6.29 15.86
C PHE A 28 11.82 -5.31 16.88
N ALA A 29 12.13 -4.03 16.69
CA ALA A 29 11.53 -2.93 17.42
C ALA A 29 10.82 -1.97 16.47
N LEU A 30 9.59 -1.57 16.81
CA LEU A 30 8.84 -0.54 16.10
C LEU A 30 8.54 0.61 17.07
N GLU A 31 9.03 1.81 16.76
CA GLU A 31 8.72 3.01 17.52
C GLU A 31 7.26 3.44 17.30
N LEU A 32 6.54 3.74 18.39
CA LEU A 32 5.17 4.24 18.33
C LEU A 32 5.22 5.77 18.25
N LEU A 33 5.20 6.27 17.02
CA LEU A 33 5.28 7.69 16.68
C LEU A 33 3.93 8.20 16.18
N GLY A 34 3.71 9.51 16.29
CA GLY A 34 2.49 10.16 15.78
C GLY A 34 1.22 9.63 16.45
N ASP A 35 0.24 9.28 15.63
CA ASP A 35 -1.06 8.72 16.02
C ASP A 35 -1.11 7.18 15.95
N VAL A 36 0.03 6.52 15.74
CA VAL A 36 0.09 5.05 15.66
C VAL A 36 -0.27 4.43 17.00
N THR A 37 -1.31 3.62 17.00
CA THR A 37 -1.77 2.88 18.19
C THR A 37 -0.93 1.62 18.42
N GLU A 38 -0.95 1.13 19.66
CA GLU A 38 -0.32 -0.14 20.01
C GLU A 38 -0.85 -1.31 19.15
N ASN A 39 -2.15 -1.32 18.85
CA ASN A 39 -2.77 -2.37 18.04
C ASN A 39 -2.31 -2.33 16.58
N GLU A 40 -2.14 -1.15 15.99
CA GLU A 40 -1.60 -1.00 14.63
C GLU A 40 -0.13 -1.42 14.59
N GLY A 41 0.69 -0.97 15.55
CA GLY A 41 2.08 -1.38 15.64
C GLY A 41 2.25 -2.90 15.86
N ASN A 42 1.37 -3.51 16.66
CA ASN A 42 1.34 -4.96 16.84
C ASN A 42 1.05 -5.70 15.53
N GLN A 43 0.17 -5.17 14.67
CA GLN A 43 -0.13 -5.78 13.38
C GLN A 43 1.08 -5.73 12.42
N VAL A 44 1.84 -4.64 12.42
CA VAL A 44 3.09 -4.54 11.65
C VAL A 44 4.10 -5.61 12.11
N LEU A 45 4.36 -5.70 13.42
CA LEU A 45 5.33 -6.68 13.93
C LEU A 45 4.86 -8.13 13.75
N ARG A 46 3.54 -8.39 13.82
CA ARG A 46 2.97 -9.70 13.47
C ARG A 46 3.16 -10.04 12.00
N TYR A 47 2.92 -9.09 11.10
CA TYR A 47 3.18 -9.29 9.67
C TYR A 47 4.64 -9.71 9.41
N ILE A 48 5.60 -9.02 10.03
CA ILE A 48 7.03 -9.36 9.92
C ILE A 48 7.31 -10.74 10.54
N GLY A 49 6.80 -11.02 11.73
CA GLY A 49 6.99 -12.29 12.43
C GLY A 49 6.39 -13.49 11.68
N ASP A 50 5.22 -13.33 11.08
CA ASP A 50 4.54 -14.34 10.27
C ASP A 50 5.35 -14.65 9.00
N TYR A 51 5.95 -13.64 8.37
CA TYR A 51 6.88 -13.84 7.26
C TYR A 51 8.10 -14.67 7.69
N VAL A 52 8.77 -14.33 8.79
CA VAL A 52 9.94 -15.07 9.30
C VAL A 52 9.56 -16.53 9.61
N ALA A 53 8.43 -16.74 10.28
CA ALA A 53 7.97 -18.06 10.67
C ALA A 53 7.60 -18.94 9.46
N SER A 54 6.96 -18.36 8.44
CA SER A 54 6.48 -19.09 7.27
C SER A 54 7.55 -19.31 6.21
N SER A 55 8.38 -18.31 5.92
CA SER A 55 9.44 -18.38 4.91
C SER A 55 10.69 -19.11 5.39
N ARG A 56 10.93 -19.12 6.73
CA ARG A 56 12.20 -19.54 7.36
C ARG A 56 13.41 -18.72 6.88
N GLN A 57 13.18 -17.55 6.29
CA GLN A 57 14.22 -16.62 5.90
C GLN A 57 14.51 -15.64 7.04
N GLN A 58 15.79 -15.31 7.19
CA GLN A 58 16.23 -14.25 8.08
C GLN A 58 16.12 -12.92 7.36
N ILE A 59 15.74 -11.88 8.11
CA ILE A 59 15.79 -10.49 7.69
C ILE A 59 17.01 -9.87 8.35
N MET A 60 17.89 -9.30 7.53
CA MET A 60 19.14 -8.70 7.94
C MET A 60 19.05 -7.17 7.98
N ALA A 61 20.02 -6.54 8.64
CA ALA A 61 20.15 -5.09 8.60
C ALA A 61 20.34 -4.57 7.17
N ASN A 62 19.66 -3.47 6.86
CA ASN A 62 19.53 -2.81 5.56
C ASN A 62 18.71 -3.57 4.51
N GLU A 63 18.06 -4.67 4.89
CA GLU A 63 17.06 -5.29 4.01
C GLU A 63 15.73 -4.52 4.08
N THR A 64 14.89 -4.82 3.09
CA THR A 64 13.59 -4.17 2.93
C THR A 64 12.49 -5.20 2.73
N MET A 65 11.29 -4.87 3.19
CA MET A 65 10.10 -5.70 3.02
C MET A 65 8.93 -4.84 2.53
N ARG A 66 8.14 -5.37 1.58
CA ARG A 66 6.90 -4.71 1.15
C ARG A 66 5.90 -4.69 2.31
N TYR A 67 5.19 -3.59 2.49
CA TYR A 67 4.11 -3.50 3.47
C TYR A 67 2.99 -2.62 2.92
N GLY A 68 1.93 -3.27 2.43
CA GLY A 68 0.87 -2.61 1.65
C GLY A 68 1.45 -1.82 0.49
N TRP A 69 1.12 -0.53 0.42
CA TRP A 69 1.65 0.39 -0.57
C TRP A 69 3.15 0.69 -0.43
N SER A 70 3.66 0.67 0.81
CA SER A 70 4.99 1.17 1.17
C SER A 70 6.02 0.04 1.33
N THR A 71 7.20 0.41 1.80
CA THR A 71 8.32 -0.47 2.08
C THR A 71 8.83 -0.20 3.50
N LEU A 72 8.99 -1.27 4.26
CA LEU A 72 9.68 -1.27 5.54
C LEU A 72 11.18 -1.50 5.29
N HIS A 73 12.00 -0.87 6.11
CA HIS A 73 13.44 -1.02 6.14
C HIS A 73 13.88 -1.42 7.55
N PHE A 74 14.89 -2.30 7.64
CA PHE A 74 15.34 -2.84 8.92
C PHE A 74 16.73 -2.30 9.25
N ALA A 75 16.81 -1.37 10.21
CA ALA A 75 18.07 -0.76 10.63
C ALA A 75 18.60 -1.42 11.91
N GLN A 76 19.91 -1.63 12.03
CA GLN A 76 20.50 -2.14 13.27
C GLN A 76 20.43 -1.07 14.37
N ASP A 77 19.82 -1.38 15.52
CA ASP A 77 19.85 -0.51 16.69
C ASP A 77 21.23 -0.58 17.36
N VAL A 78 21.91 0.57 17.44
CA VAL A 78 23.33 0.67 17.78
C VAL A 78 23.58 0.15 19.19
N GLY A 79 24.51 -0.80 19.31
CA GLY A 79 24.90 -1.38 20.61
C GLY A 79 23.90 -2.41 21.14
N THR A 80 22.94 -2.85 20.32
CA THR A 80 21.98 -3.91 20.65
C THR A 80 21.94 -4.97 19.55
N ASP A 81 21.28 -6.09 19.81
CA ASP A 81 21.02 -7.16 18.82
C ASP A 81 19.59 -7.06 18.23
N ILE A 82 19.04 -5.83 18.16
CA ILE A 82 17.67 -5.56 17.72
C ILE A 82 17.69 -4.83 16.38
N LEU A 83 16.79 -5.21 15.47
CA LEU A 83 16.52 -4.48 14.24
C LEU A 83 15.34 -3.50 14.45
N THR A 84 15.58 -2.22 14.25
CA THR A 84 14.53 -1.19 14.24
C THR A 84 13.81 -1.17 12.90
N VAL A 85 12.49 -1.11 12.94
CA VAL A 85 11.63 -0.96 11.78
C VAL A 85 11.52 0.53 11.43
N GLU A 86 11.87 0.82 10.19
CA GLU A 86 11.75 2.11 9.54
C GLU A 86 10.82 1.98 8.33
N GLU A 87 10.33 3.11 7.83
CA GLU A 87 9.51 3.16 6.62
C GLU A 87 10.12 4.11 5.59
N LEU A 88 9.76 3.88 4.32
CA LEU A 88 10.07 4.82 3.25
C LEU A 88 9.41 6.19 3.54
N ALA A 89 10.21 7.25 3.56
CA ALA A 89 9.79 8.59 3.99
C ALA A 89 8.76 9.24 3.04
N GLU A 90 8.92 9.02 1.73
CA GLU A 90 8.03 9.59 0.71
C GLU A 90 7.45 8.46 -0.17
N PRO A 91 6.52 7.64 0.35
CA PRO A 91 6.02 6.47 -0.37
C PRO A 91 5.12 6.83 -1.57
N LEU A 92 4.66 8.08 -1.65
CA LEU A 92 3.81 8.58 -2.72
C LEU A 92 4.61 9.23 -3.87
N SER A 93 5.87 9.64 -3.61
CA SER A 93 6.69 10.39 -4.56
C SER A 93 7.67 9.51 -5.34
N ILE A 94 8.00 9.89 -6.57
CA ILE A 94 9.14 9.31 -7.29
C ILE A 94 10.40 10.07 -6.88
N GLY A 95 11.27 9.43 -6.09
CA GLY A 95 12.46 10.10 -5.56
C GLY A 95 13.49 9.11 -5.01
N ALA A 96 14.54 9.67 -4.43
CA ALA A 96 15.54 8.88 -3.72
C ALA A 96 14.90 8.20 -2.51
N GLU A 97 15.20 6.92 -2.33
CA GLU A 97 14.71 6.17 -1.18
C GLU A 97 15.45 6.63 0.07
N THR A 98 14.69 7.23 0.99
CA THR A 98 15.14 7.60 2.32
C THR A 98 14.19 6.96 3.32
N TYR A 99 14.74 6.51 4.45
CA TYR A 99 13.98 5.81 5.47
C TYR A 99 13.90 6.64 6.75
N VAL A 100 12.75 6.58 7.41
CA VAL A 100 12.47 7.27 8.67
C VAL A 100 11.95 6.26 9.70
N ARG A 101 12.22 6.52 10.98
CA ARG A 101 11.84 5.60 12.07
C ARG A 101 10.33 5.43 12.16
N GLY A 102 9.91 4.23 12.56
CA GLY A 102 8.49 3.87 12.70
C GLY A 102 7.87 3.43 11.37
N ALA A 103 6.53 3.40 11.35
CA ALA A 103 5.74 2.99 10.18
C ALA A 103 4.46 3.84 10.06
N VAL A 104 4.54 5.11 10.44
CA VAL A 104 3.37 6.01 10.60
C VAL A 104 2.63 6.16 9.27
N THR A 105 3.35 6.48 8.21
CA THR A 105 2.80 6.75 6.89
C THR A 105 2.24 5.47 6.27
N ALA A 106 2.96 4.36 6.38
CA ALA A 106 2.55 3.07 5.83
C ALA A 106 1.28 2.53 6.52
N ILE A 107 1.19 2.64 7.85
CA ILE A 107 -0.02 2.31 8.62
C ILE A 107 -1.18 3.24 8.21
N GLY A 108 -0.93 4.55 8.12
CA GLY A 108 -1.93 5.52 7.70
C GLY A 108 -2.54 5.20 6.33
N ILE A 109 -1.69 4.91 5.33
CA ILE A 109 -2.15 4.52 3.99
C ILE A 109 -2.99 3.24 4.03
N LEU A 110 -2.56 2.23 4.79
CA LEU A 110 -3.29 0.96 4.90
C LEU A 110 -4.67 1.17 5.53
N ARG A 111 -4.73 1.99 6.59
CA ARG A 111 -5.97 2.38 7.26
C ARG A 111 -6.91 3.14 6.33
N ASP A 112 -6.43 4.12 5.59
CA ASP A 112 -7.24 4.88 4.62
C ASP A 112 -7.80 3.98 3.51
N GLN A 113 -7.01 3.01 3.06
CA GLN A 113 -7.42 1.98 2.10
C GLN A 113 -8.53 1.09 2.68
N ASP A 114 -8.35 0.58 3.90
CA ASP A 114 -9.35 -0.23 4.59
C ASP A 114 -10.66 0.52 4.82
N GLU A 115 -10.58 1.79 5.22
CA GLU A 115 -11.74 2.64 5.40
C GLU A 115 -12.46 2.91 4.07
N THR A 116 -11.71 3.05 2.97
CA THR A 116 -12.26 3.20 1.62
C THR A 116 -13.02 1.96 1.18
N VAL A 117 -12.46 0.78 1.40
CA VAL A 117 -13.11 -0.51 1.13
C VAL A 117 -14.39 -0.64 1.95
N LYS A 118 -14.35 -0.35 3.26
CA LYS A 118 -15.50 -0.45 4.17
C LYS A 118 -16.62 0.54 3.83
N ARG A 119 -16.30 1.83 3.61
CA ARG A 119 -17.32 2.86 3.38
C ARG A 119 -18.06 2.68 2.07
N ASN A 120 -17.42 2.05 1.08
CA ASN A 120 -18.03 1.70 -0.20
C ASN A 120 -18.73 0.32 -0.18
N GLY A 121 -18.92 -0.29 0.99
CA GLY A 121 -19.73 -1.50 1.15
C GLY A 121 -19.11 -2.77 0.54
N MET A 122 -17.80 -2.77 0.30
CA MET A 122 -17.12 -3.90 -0.34
C MET A 122 -17.11 -5.12 0.57
N ARG A 123 -17.63 -6.24 0.07
CA ARG A 123 -17.76 -7.50 0.84
C ARG A 123 -16.56 -8.42 0.68
N ALA A 124 -15.87 -8.35 -0.47
CA ALA A 124 -14.66 -9.10 -0.70
C ALA A 124 -13.47 -8.41 0.01
N PRO A 125 -12.48 -9.19 0.51
CA PRO A 125 -11.30 -8.59 1.11
C PRO A 125 -10.61 -7.70 0.08
N GLY A 126 -10.21 -6.51 0.51
CA GLY A 126 -9.38 -5.63 -0.30
C GLY A 126 -8.05 -6.28 -0.64
N HIS A 127 -7.41 -5.82 -1.70
CA HIS A 127 -6.03 -6.18 -2.03
C HIS A 127 -5.21 -4.92 -2.10
N HIS A 128 -4.30 -4.74 -1.15
CA HIS A 128 -3.41 -3.58 -1.04
C HIS A 128 -2.22 -3.74 -2.01
N PRO A 129 -2.23 -3.04 -3.15
CA PRO A 129 -1.13 -3.18 -4.10
C PRO A 129 0.11 -2.46 -3.59
N HIS A 130 1.29 -2.97 -3.94
CA HIS A 130 2.54 -2.28 -3.70
C HIS A 130 2.78 -1.19 -4.75
N ARG A 131 3.42 -0.08 -4.37
CA ARG A 131 3.71 1.06 -5.27
C ARG A 131 4.45 0.68 -6.58
N SER A 132 5.22 -0.41 -6.54
CA SER A 132 5.98 -0.93 -7.68
C SER A 132 5.16 -1.80 -8.64
N GLU A 133 3.94 -2.19 -8.29
CA GLU A 133 3.07 -2.93 -9.21
C GLU A 133 2.65 -2.05 -10.39
N LYS A 134 2.28 -2.68 -11.51
CA LYS A 134 1.94 -1.99 -12.75
C LYS A 134 0.45 -2.10 -13.07
N ALA A 135 -0.12 -0.99 -13.51
CA ALA A 135 -1.43 -0.94 -14.17
C ALA A 135 -1.27 -0.94 -15.69
N VAL A 136 -2.28 -1.46 -16.39
CA VAL A 136 -2.45 -1.23 -17.83
C VAL A 136 -3.19 0.10 -17.97
N ILE A 137 -2.66 1.00 -18.79
CA ILE A 137 -3.22 2.33 -18.97
C ILE A 137 -3.51 2.60 -20.44
N CYS A 138 -4.57 3.33 -20.69
CA CYS A 138 -4.79 3.99 -21.97
C CYS A 138 -3.70 5.06 -22.18
N ARG A 139 -3.06 5.09 -23.36
CA ARG A 139 -2.00 6.08 -23.69
C ARG A 139 -2.50 7.52 -23.66
N ARG A 140 -3.82 7.73 -23.78
CA ARG A 140 -4.46 9.05 -23.63
C ARG A 140 -4.72 9.45 -22.18
N VAL A 141 -4.50 8.57 -21.23
CA VAL A 141 -4.39 8.89 -19.79
C VAL A 141 -2.95 9.32 -19.44
N SER A 142 -2.20 9.77 -20.46
CA SER A 142 -0.83 10.24 -20.29
C SER A 142 -0.76 11.41 -19.29
N PRO A 143 0.35 11.53 -18.52
CA PRO A 143 0.70 12.64 -17.63
C PRO A 143 0.20 14.06 -17.97
N ASN A 144 0.06 14.36 -19.26
CA ASN A 144 -0.11 15.70 -19.79
C ASN A 144 -1.54 15.97 -20.30
N LEU A 145 -2.48 15.04 -20.14
CA LEU A 145 -3.85 15.16 -20.64
C LEU A 145 -4.84 15.47 -19.51
N ASP A 146 -5.89 16.23 -19.84
CA ASP A 146 -6.93 16.72 -18.92
C ASP A 146 -7.76 15.54 -18.35
N TRP A 147 -7.66 15.31 -17.04
CA TRP A 147 -8.23 14.18 -16.27
C TRP A 147 -9.75 14.31 -16.08
N ARG A 148 -10.50 14.70 -17.12
CA ARG A 148 -11.93 15.03 -16.98
C ARG A 148 -12.75 13.86 -16.47
N VAL A 149 -12.50 12.68 -17.04
CA VAL A 149 -13.13 11.40 -16.66
C VAL A 149 -12.09 10.31 -16.83
N ILE A 150 -11.78 9.60 -15.74
CA ILE A 150 -10.89 8.45 -15.77
C ILE A 150 -11.60 7.29 -15.10
N VAL A 151 -11.53 6.14 -15.79
CA VAL A 151 -12.17 4.91 -15.36
C VAL A 151 -11.08 3.95 -14.93
N PHE A 152 -11.21 3.46 -13.72
CA PHE A 152 -10.38 2.42 -13.14
C PHE A 152 -11.22 1.15 -13.13
N ASP A 153 -10.82 0.14 -13.86
CA ASP A 153 -11.44 -1.19 -13.82
C ASP A 153 -10.45 -2.15 -13.18
N ARG A 154 -10.87 -2.86 -12.13
CA ARG A 154 -10.05 -3.89 -11.52
C ARG A 154 -10.38 -5.24 -12.12
N VAL A 155 -9.45 -5.80 -12.88
CA VAL A 155 -9.51 -7.18 -13.34
C VAL A 155 -8.66 -8.07 -12.44
N GLN A 156 -8.88 -9.38 -12.51
CA GLN A 156 -7.99 -10.33 -11.84
C GLN A 156 -6.57 -10.18 -12.39
N ALA A 157 -5.60 -9.94 -11.52
CA ALA A 157 -4.19 -9.87 -11.88
C ALA A 157 -3.76 -11.18 -12.56
N ARG A 158 -3.07 -11.08 -13.69
CA ARG A 158 -2.65 -12.24 -14.50
C ARG A 158 -1.19 -12.63 -14.28
N GLN A 159 -0.39 -11.79 -13.61
CA GLN A 159 1.05 -11.94 -13.39
C GLN A 159 1.47 -11.23 -12.09
N ASP A 160 2.60 -11.65 -11.50
CA ASP A 160 3.06 -11.23 -10.17
C ASP A 160 3.41 -9.72 -10.04
N ASP A 161 3.69 -9.02 -11.14
CA ASP A 161 3.99 -7.58 -11.13
C ASP A 161 2.82 -6.70 -11.61
N GLN A 162 1.68 -7.30 -11.93
CA GLN A 162 0.47 -6.61 -12.38
C GLN A 162 -0.49 -6.42 -11.22
N SER A 163 -0.95 -5.19 -11.02
CA SER A 163 -1.90 -4.86 -9.94
C SER A 163 -3.33 -5.32 -10.21
N GLY A 164 -3.62 -5.70 -11.46
CA GLY A 164 -4.97 -5.94 -11.96
C GLY A 164 -5.73 -4.66 -12.33
N TRP A 165 -5.15 -3.47 -12.15
CA TRP A 165 -5.81 -2.23 -12.55
C TRP A 165 -5.64 -1.96 -14.04
N PHE A 166 -6.78 -1.70 -14.69
CA PHE A 166 -6.87 -1.03 -15.98
C PHE A 166 -7.31 0.42 -15.76
N ILE A 167 -6.68 1.37 -16.44
CA ILE A 167 -6.96 2.80 -16.33
C ILE A 167 -7.28 3.36 -17.72
N GLY A 168 -8.56 3.57 -17.99
CA GLY A 168 -9.11 4.05 -19.25
C GLY A 168 -9.43 5.54 -19.24
N CYS A 169 -9.51 6.15 -20.42
CA CYS A 169 -10.05 7.50 -20.58
C CYS A 169 -11.58 7.44 -20.73
N GLY A 170 -12.31 8.49 -20.37
CA GLY A 170 -13.78 8.54 -20.57
C GLY A 170 -14.25 8.72 -22.02
N SER A 171 -13.37 8.63 -23.02
CA SER A 171 -13.71 8.93 -24.42
C SER A 171 -14.33 7.72 -25.12
N SER A 172 -15.60 7.81 -25.51
CA SER A 172 -16.31 6.76 -26.27
C SER A 172 -15.78 6.55 -27.70
N SER A 173 -15.00 7.50 -28.22
CA SER A 173 -14.35 7.42 -29.53
C SER A 173 -13.00 6.70 -29.51
N HIS A 174 -12.58 6.20 -28.35
CA HIS A 174 -11.29 5.53 -28.18
C HIS A 174 -11.48 4.02 -27.95
N ASP A 175 -10.78 3.21 -28.74
CA ASP A 175 -10.81 1.76 -28.58
C ASP A 175 -9.83 1.30 -27.50
N HIS A 176 -10.37 0.99 -26.33
CA HIS A 176 -9.60 0.46 -25.20
C HIS A 176 -9.22 -1.01 -25.35
N ASN A 177 -9.60 -1.68 -26.46
CA ASN A 177 -9.17 -3.03 -26.79
C ASN A 177 -7.99 -3.06 -27.77
N ASP A 178 -7.62 -1.93 -28.39
CA ASP A 178 -6.44 -1.87 -29.26
C ASP A 178 -5.17 -1.80 -28.40
N VAL A 179 -4.37 -2.87 -28.44
CA VAL A 179 -3.10 -2.96 -27.72
C VAL A 179 -2.12 -1.82 -28.06
N ASN A 180 -2.23 -1.24 -29.27
CA ASN A 180 -1.40 -0.10 -29.68
C ASN A 180 -1.77 1.20 -28.97
N GLU A 181 -2.97 1.26 -28.40
CA GLU A 181 -3.49 2.39 -27.62
C GLU A 181 -3.23 2.22 -26.12
N LEU A 182 -2.60 1.11 -25.71
CA LEU A 182 -2.30 0.78 -24.32
C LEU A 182 -0.81 0.87 -23.99
N ALA A 183 -0.51 1.08 -22.70
CA ALA A 183 0.82 1.07 -22.12
C ALA A 183 0.76 0.50 -20.69
N THR A 184 1.91 0.27 -20.07
CA THR A 184 2.00 -0.08 -18.65
C THR A 184 2.63 1.05 -17.86
N LEU A 185 2.17 1.24 -16.62
CA LEU A 185 2.67 2.29 -15.73
C LEU A 185 2.73 1.76 -14.30
N HIS A 186 3.83 2.00 -13.58
CA HIS A 186 3.87 1.70 -12.15
C HIS A 186 2.87 2.58 -11.40
N LEU A 187 2.15 1.99 -10.44
CA LEU A 187 1.12 2.68 -9.66
C LEU A 187 1.66 3.94 -8.96
N VAL A 188 2.94 3.96 -8.57
CA VAL A 188 3.54 5.18 -7.99
C VAL A 188 3.43 6.40 -8.91
N TYR A 189 3.61 6.27 -10.23
CA TYR A 189 3.49 7.40 -11.17
C TYR A 189 2.05 7.89 -11.33
N LEU A 190 1.08 7.03 -11.04
CA LEU A 190 -0.32 7.38 -11.02
C LEU A 190 -0.64 8.19 -9.76
N VAL A 191 -0.26 7.66 -8.59
CA VAL A 191 -0.54 8.27 -7.29
C VAL A 191 0.22 9.58 -7.10
N ASP A 192 1.45 9.69 -7.59
CA ASP A 192 2.24 10.94 -7.58
C ASP A 192 1.50 12.09 -8.28
N ARG A 193 0.74 11.78 -9.35
CA ARG A 193 -0.02 12.78 -10.11
C ARG A 193 -1.44 12.98 -9.62
N GLU A 194 -2.09 11.91 -9.19
CA GLU A 194 -3.46 11.92 -8.69
C GLU A 194 -3.53 11.15 -7.35
N PRO A 195 -3.10 11.80 -6.24
CA PRO A 195 -3.03 11.16 -4.93
C PRO A 195 -4.38 10.61 -4.44
N ARG A 196 -5.50 11.20 -4.89
CA ARG A 196 -6.85 10.76 -4.51
C ARG A 196 -7.14 9.31 -4.92
N THR A 197 -6.41 8.76 -5.88
CA THR A 197 -6.61 7.37 -6.33
C THR A 197 -6.12 6.33 -5.34
N LEU A 198 -5.15 6.67 -4.48
CA LEU A 198 -4.43 5.72 -3.62
C LEU A 198 -5.36 4.84 -2.78
N SER A 199 -6.35 5.47 -2.14
CA SER A 199 -7.26 4.77 -1.22
C SER A 199 -8.19 3.79 -1.96
N TYR A 200 -8.45 4.03 -3.25
CA TYR A 200 -9.30 3.19 -4.09
C TYR A 200 -8.53 2.02 -4.72
N LEU A 201 -7.20 2.08 -4.75
CA LEU A 201 -6.38 1.00 -5.31
C LEU A 201 -6.50 -0.32 -4.52
N ALA A 202 -7.03 -0.27 -3.29
CA ALA A 202 -7.29 -1.43 -2.46
C ALA A 202 -8.63 -2.14 -2.72
N LEU A 203 -9.55 -1.52 -3.50
CA LEU A 203 -10.87 -2.10 -3.79
C LEU A 203 -10.77 -3.48 -4.46
N PRO A 204 -11.62 -4.45 -4.13
CA PRO A 204 -11.48 -5.83 -4.60
C PRO A 204 -11.54 -5.98 -6.15
N GLY A 205 -11.17 -7.16 -6.63
CA GLY A 205 -11.32 -7.50 -8.06
C GLY A 205 -12.76 -7.31 -8.53
N GLU A 206 -12.93 -6.96 -9.80
CA GLU A 206 -14.20 -6.61 -10.45
C GLU A 206 -14.85 -5.30 -9.98
N SER A 207 -14.19 -4.54 -9.09
CA SER A 207 -14.59 -3.17 -8.80
C SER A 207 -14.26 -2.21 -9.94
N ARG A 208 -15.07 -1.16 -10.07
CA ARG A 208 -14.79 -0.02 -10.94
C ARG A 208 -14.84 1.28 -10.15
N VAL A 209 -13.99 2.23 -10.50
CA VAL A 209 -14.03 3.59 -9.97
C VAL A 209 -13.96 4.60 -11.11
N VAL A 210 -14.86 5.56 -11.11
CA VAL A 210 -14.86 6.66 -12.07
C VAL A 210 -14.55 7.95 -11.34
N PHE A 211 -13.46 8.60 -11.73
CA PHE A 211 -13.07 9.91 -11.26
C PHE A 211 -13.57 10.96 -12.24
N GLU A 212 -14.53 11.78 -11.83
CA GLU A 212 -15.12 12.86 -12.64
C GLU A 212 -14.98 14.20 -11.93
N GLN A 213 -13.96 15.00 -12.25
CA GLN A 213 -13.65 16.32 -11.65
C GLN A 213 -13.68 16.36 -10.10
N ARG A 214 -14.87 16.41 -9.50
CA ARG A 214 -15.17 16.51 -8.07
C ARG A 214 -16.03 15.35 -7.53
N ARG A 215 -16.25 14.30 -8.32
CA ARG A 215 -17.03 13.14 -7.93
C ARG A 215 -16.19 11.90 -8.12
N ILE A 216 -16.38 10.96 -7.20
CA ILE A 216 -15.82 9.62 -7.29
C ILE A 216 -17.00 8.67 -7.23
N ILE A 217 -17.19 7.90 -8.29
CA ILE A 217 -18.29 6.96 -8.41
C ILE A 217 -17.69 5.56 -8.32
N VAL A 218 -18.12 4.79 -7.34
CA VAL A 218 -17.60 3.45 -7.06
C VAL A 218 -18.66 2.42 -7.40
N PHE A 219 -18.23 1.35 -8.07
CA PHE A 219 -19.04 0.20 -8.43
C PHE A 219 -18.42 -1.02 -7.75
N GLY A 220 -19.21 -1.72 -6.95
CA GLY A 220 -18.82 -2.99 -6.37
C GLY A 220 -18.72 -4.11 -7.41
N PRO A 221 -18.15 -5.27 -7.03
CA PRO A 221 -18.09 -6.44 -7.90
C PRO A 221 -19.47 -6.84 -8.44
N GLY A 222 -19.62 -6.79 -9.77
CA GLY A 222 -20.87 -7.14 -10.46
C GLY A 222 -21.99 -6.09 -10.39
N GLU A 223 -21.74 -4.90 -9.86
CA GLU A 223 -22.74 -3.83 -9.80
C GLU A 223 -22.80 -3.03 -11.11
N GLU A 224 -24.01 -2.82 -11.63
CA GLU A 224 -24.25 -1.98 -12.82
C GLU A 224 -24.51 -0.51 -12.45
N GLU A 225 -24.95 -0.26 -11.22
CA GLU A 225 -25.20 1.09 -10.69
C GLU A 225 -24.08 1.49 -9.73
N GLY A 226 -23.45 2.63 -10.00
CA GLY A 226 -22.39 3.16 -9.15
C GLY A 226 -22.93 4.06 -8.04
N HIS A 227 -22.22 4.08 -6.92
CA HIS A 227 -22.52 4.94 -5.79
C HIS A 227 -21.53 6.09 -5.69
N LEU A 228 -22.00 7.28 -5.33
CA LEU A 228 -21.15 8.44 -5.10
C LEU A 228 -20.42 8.27 -3.75
N ASP A 229 -19.09 8.18 -3.77
CA ASP A 229 -18.26 8.29 -2.57
C ASP A 229 -18.26 9.77 -2.10
N ARG A 230 -18.60 9.98 -0.83
CA ARG A 230 -18.77 11.33 -0.21
C ARG A 230 -17.65 11.67 0.78
N SER A 231 -16.51 10.98 0.68
CA SER A 231 -15.28 11.30 1.43
C SER A 231 -14.74 12.71 1.16
#